data_AF-A0A952S7G1-F1
#
_entry.id   AF-A0A952S7G1-F1
#
_cell.length_a   1.000
_cell.length_b   1.000
_cell.length_c   1.000
_cell.angle_alpha   90.00
_cell.angle_beta   90.00
_cell.angle_gamma   90.00
#
_symmetry.space_group_name_H-M   'P 1'
#
loop_
_entity.id
_entity.type
_entity.pdbx_description
1 polymer ?
#
loop_
_entity_poly.entity_id
_entity_poly.type
_entity_poly.pdbx_seq_one_letter_code
_entity_poly.pdbx_strand_id
1 'polypeptide(L)'
;MSQLEIIQVTKEDLERLIGEVIRKELSLFEPLLETLVFRQKDVAPLAKVSSSTVANKIARGIVPYLSQDGSRKNYVTLKTVTNLRPRTKRSRK
;
A
#
# COMPACT_ATOMS: atom_id res chain seq x y z
N MET A 1 29.43 8.43 27.02
CA MET A 1 29.07 7.03 26.77
C MET A 1 27.58 6.89 27.00
N SER A 2 26.79 6.72 25.95
CA SER A 2 25.33 6.64 26.07
C SER A 2 24.94 5.22 26.49
N GLN A 3 24.31 5.08 27.66
CA GLN A 3 23.71 3.82 28.07
C GLN A 3 22.57 3.49 27.10
N LEU A 4 22.65 2.34 26.43
CA LEU A 4 21.55 1.79 25.67
C LEU A 4 20.58 1.15 26.67
N GLU A 5 19.49 1.85 26.99
CA GLU A 5 18.35 1.26 27.70
C GLU A 5 17.65 0.29 26.76
N ILE A 6 17.74 -1.01 27.07
CA ILE A 6 17.01 -2.05 26.35
C ILE A 6 15.58 -2.05 26.88
N ILE A 7 14.70 -1.30 26.20
CA ILE A 7 13.27 -1.31 26.48
C ILE A 7 12.69 -2.57 25.84
N GLN A 8 12.08 -3.43 26.64
CA GLN A 8 11.38 -4.62 26.16
C GLN A 8 10.00 -4.21 25.65
N VAL A 9 9.90 -3.98 24.34
CA VAL A 9 8.67 -3.55 23.67
C VAL A 9 7.98 -4.78 23.06
N THR A 10 6.69 -4.94 23.29
CA THR A 10 5.92 -6.03 22.66
C THR A 10 5.75 -5.76 21.16
N LYS A 11 5.45 -6.80 20.38
CA LYS A 11 5.22 -6.67 18.93
C LYS A 11 4.06 -5.71 18.67
N GLU A 12 2.99 -5.79 19.46
CA GLU A 12 1.82 -4.92 19.34
C GLU A 12 2.17 -3.45 19.63
N ASP A 13 2.99 -3.19 20.64
CA ASP A 13 3.44 -1.84 20.99
C ASP A 13 4.32 -1.25 19.88
N LEU A 14 5.18 -2.06 19.28
CA LEU A 14 6.00 -1.68 18.12
C LEU A 14 5.13 -1.33 16.91
N GLU A 15 4.16 -2.17 16.56
CA GLU A 15 3.23 -1.90 15.46
C GLU A 15 2.43 -0.60 15.70
N ARG A 16 2.04 -0.35 16.96
CA ARG A 16 1.33 0.88 17.34
C ARG A 16 2.23 2.11 17.25
N LEU A 17 3.43 2.07 17.80
CA LEU A 17 4.42 3.17 17.75
C LEU A 17 4.80 3.50 16.31
N ILE A 18 5.13 2.48 15.51
CA ILE A 18 5.41 2.63 14.08
C ILE A 18 4.19 3.22 13.37
N GLY A 19 2.99 2.73 13.68
CA GLY A 19 1.74 3.26 13.13
C GLY A 19 1.49 4.72 13.47
N GLU A 20 1.81 5.15 14.68
CA GLU A 20 1.68 6.55 15.13
C GLU A 20 2.73 7.47 14.49
N VAL A 21 3.98 7.02 14.40
CA VAL A 21 5.07 7.75 13.72
C VAL A 21 4.73 7.91 12.24
N ILE A 22 4.35 6.83 11.56
CA ILE A 22 3.91 6.88 10.16
C ILE A 22 2.72 7.83 9.99
N ARG A 23 1.74 7.84 10.91
CA ARG A 23 0.58 8.74 10.80
C ARG A 23 0.92 10.21 11.02
N LYS A 24 1.79 10.54 11.98
CA LYS A 24 2.22 11.92 12.26
C LYS A 24 3.12 12.49 11.18
N GLU A 25 3.95 11.64 10.57
CA GLU A 25 4.97 12.03 9.60
C GLU A 25 4.67 11.52 8.19
N LEU A 26 3.40 11.27 7.87
CA LEU A 26 2.97 10.69 6.59
C LEU A 26 3.55 11.43 5.36
N SER A 27 3.80 12.74 5.48
CA SER A 27 4.48 13.56 4.47
C SER A 27 5.96 13.19 4.25
N LEU A 28 6.69 12.81 5.30
CA LEU A 28 8.08 12.33 5.19
C LEU A 28 8.15 10.95 4.53
N PHE A 29 7.06 10.18 4.57
CA PHE A 29 6.94 8.88 3.91
C PHE A 29 6.32 8.95 2.51
N GLU A 30 5.91 10.12 2.01
CA GLU A 30 5.42 10.28 0.63
C GLU A 30 6.40 9.72 -0.42
N PRO A 31 7.73 9.96 -0.34
CA PRO A 31 8.67 9.37 -1.28
C PRO A 31 8.64 7.84 -1.27
N LEU A 32 8.42 7.22 -0.10
CA LEU A 32 8.32 5.77 0.06
C LEU A 32 7.02 5.22 -0.52
N LEU A 33 5.92 5.97 -0.46
CA LEU A 33 4.66 5.60 -1.09
C LEU A 33 4.77 5.53 -2.62
N GLU A 34 5.66 6.33 -3.22
CA GLU A 34 5.90 6.38 -4.66
C GLU A 34 7.01 5.42 -5.13
N THR A 35 7.98 5.08 -4.29
CA THR A 35 9.07 4.14 -4.63
C THR A 35 8.72 2.68 -4.39
N LEU A 36 7.91 2.35 -3.39
CA LEU A 36 7.53 0.96 -3.12
C LEU A 36 6.53 0.46 -4.15
N VAL A 37 6.92 -0.56 -4.91
CA VAL A 37 6.11 -1.16 -5.98
C VAL A 37 5.79 -2.61 -5.69
N PHE A 38 4.54 -2.99 -5.92
CA PHE A 38 4.03 -4.35 -5.73
C PHE A 38 3.59 -4.92 -7.06
N ARG A 39 3.78 -6.23 -7.26
CA ARG A 39 3.23 -6.91 -8.43
C ARG A 39 1.71 -6.89 -8.38
N GLN A 40 1.06 -6.68 -9.52
CA GLN A 40 -0.40 -6.63 -9.64
C GLN A 40 -1.12 -7.80 -8.94
N LYS A 41 -0.56 -9.02 -9.04
CA LYS A 41 -1.15 -10.22 -8.40
C LYS A 41 -1.20 -10.13 -6.87
N ASP A 42 -0.29 -9.40 -6.26
CA ASP A 42 -0.13 -9.27 -4.81
C ASP A 42 -0.90 -8.03 -4.28
N VAL A 43 -1.32 -7.11 -5.16
CA VAL A 43 -2.09 -5.90 -4.81
C VAL A 43 -3.52 -6.22 -4.38
N ALA A 44 -4.15 -7.19 -5.04
CA ALA A 44 -5.54 -7.58 -4.79
C ALA A 44 -5.84 -7.91 -3.30
N PRO A 45 -5.07 -8.81 -2.64
CA PRO A 45 -5.29 -9.09 -1.22
C PRO A 45 -5.01 -7.88 -0.33
N LEU A 46 -3.96 -7.10 -0.62
CA LEU A 46 -3.59 -5.90 0.16
C LEU A 46 -4.71 -4.84 0.15
N ALA A 47 -5.29 -4.59 -1.03
CA ALA A 47 -6.37 -3.62 -1.22
C ALA A 47 -7.77 -4.19 -0.93
N LYS A 48 -7.89 -5.47 -0.54
CA LYS A 48 -9.18 -6.17 -0.32
C LYS A 48 -10.13 -6.04 -1.51
N VAL A 49 -9.61 -6.16 -2.72
CA VAL A 49 -10.37 -6.15 -3.99
C VAL A 49 -10.05 -7.39 -4.82
N SER A 50 -10.90 -7.72 -5.81
CA SER A 50 -10.59 -8.82 -6.73
C SER A 50 -9.44 -8.45 -7.67
N SER A 51 -8.63 -9.44 -8.06
CA SER A 51 -7.57 -9.26 -9.06
C SER A 51 -8.10 -8.73 -10.40
N SER A 52 -9.33 -9.12 -10.77
CA SER A 52 -10.03 -8.60 -11.95
C SER A 52 -10.36 -7.11 -11.83
N THR A 53 -10.66 -6.62 -10.62
CA THR A 53 -10.89 -5.19 -10.37
C THR A 53 -9.61 -4.39 -10.60
N VAL A 54 -8.47 -4.89 -10.09
CA VAL A 54 -7.17 -4.25 -10.29
C VAL A 54 -6.82 -4.24 -11.78
N ALA A 55 -6.94 -5.39 -12.47
CA ALA A 55 -6.70 -5.50 -13.90
C ALA A 55 -7.56 -4.54 -14.73
N ASN A 56 -8.86 -4.47 -14.44
CA ASN A 56 -9.79 -3.57 -15.13
C ASN A 56 -9.45 -2.10 -14.90
N LYS A 57 -9.05 -1.71 -13.69
CA LYS A 57 -8.64 -0.33 -13.40
C LYS A 57 -7.33 0.04 -14.10
N ILE A 58 -6.39 -0.89 -14.21
CA ILE A 58 -5.16 -0.73 -14.99
C ILE A 58 -5.50 -0.56 -16.48
N ALA A 59 -6.31 -1.46 -17.04
CA ALA A 59 -6.69 -1.42 -18.46
C ALA A 59 -7.46 -0.14 -18.85
N ARG A 60 -8.19 0.45 -17.90
CA ARG A 60 -8.90 1.74 -18.07
C ARG A 60 -8.01 2.98 -17.83
N GLY A 61 -6.73 2.80 -17.51
CA GLY A 61 -5.81 3.91 -17.19
C GLY A 61 -6.11 4.62 -15.86
N ILE A 62 -6.96 4.04 -15.00
CA ILE A 62 -7.34 4.62 -13.69
C ILE A 62 -6.23 4.37 -12.66
N VAL A 63 -5.59 3.21 -12.74
CA VAL A 63 -4.48 2.80 -11.86
C VAL A 63 -3.20 2.90 -12.67
N PRO A 64 -2.30 3.85 -12.34
CA PRO A 64 -0.99 3.90 -12.96
C PRO A 64 -0.21 2.63 -12.62
N TYR A 65 0.53 2.12 -13.59
CA TYR A 65 1.33 0.92 -13.45
C TYR A 65 2.67 1.08 -14.17
N LEU A 66 3.66 0.34 -13.70
CA LEU A 66 4.96 0.19 -14.35
C LEU A 66 4.99 -1.20 -15.00
N SER A 67 5.39 -1.26 -16.27
CA SER A 67 5.70 -2.53 -16.94
C SER A 67 7.21 -2.70 -16.93
N GLN A 68 7.67 -3.91 -16.60
CA GLN A 68 9.08 -4.26 -16.71
C GLN A 68 9.34 -4.75 -18.14
N ASP A 69 10.06 -3.95 -18.93
CA ASP A 69 10.70 -4.31 -20.21
C ASP A 69 9.81 -5.14 -21.16
N GLY A 70 8.58 -4.69 -21.41
CA GLY A 70 7.65 -5.35 -22.33
C GLY A 70 7.06 -6.67 -21.80
N SER A 71 7.35 -7.05 -20.56
CA SER A 71 6.70 -8.18 -19.93
C SER A 71 5.25 -7.85 -19.57
N ARG A 72 4.38 -8.87 -19.59
CA ARG A 72 2.98 -8.76 -19.12
C ARG A 72 2.87 -8.57 -17.60
N LYS A 73 3.98 -8.32 -16.89
CA LYS A 73 3.99 -8.11 -15.44
C LYS A 73 3.81 -6.62 -15.18
N ASN A 74 2.68 -6.29 -14.58
CA ASN A 74 2.40 -4.94 -14.13
C ASN A 74 2.76 -4.80 -12.64
N TYR A 75 3.37 -3.68 -12.32
CA TYR A 75 3.72 -3.26 -10.97
C TYR A 75 2.97 -1.99 -10.63
N VAL A 76 2.55 -1.87 -9.37
CA VAL A 76 1.69 -0.78 -8.87
C VAL A 76 2.31 -0.23 -7.60
N THR A 77 2.40 1.09 -7.48
CA THR A 77 2.99 1.74 -6.30
C THR A 77 2.13 1.59 -5.06
N LEU A 78 2.74 1.63 -3.88
CA LEU A 78 2.06 1.57 -2.58
C LEU A 78 0.98 2.65 -2.46
N LYS A 79 1.26 3.87 -2.92
CA LYS A 79 0.29 4.98 -3.01
C LYS A 79 -0.98 4.59 -3.76
N THR A 80 -0.83 3.80 -4.80
CA THR A 80 -1.97 3.36 -5.61
C THR A 80 -2.72 2.21 -4.93
N VAL A 81 -2.01 1.30 -4.25
CA VAL A 81 -2.61 0.23 -3.45
C VAL A 81 -3.47 0.79 -2.32
N THR A 82 -3.00 1.80 -1.58
CA THR A 82 -3.74 2.41 -0.47
C THR A 82 -5.00 3.16 -0.93
N ASN A 83 -4.99 3.64 -2.18
CA ASN A 83 -6.14 4.28 -2.82
C ASN A 83 -7.13 3.28 -3.44
N LEU A 84 -6.72 2.03 -3.64
CA LEU A 84 -7.62 0.96 -4.06
C LEU A 84 -8.45 0.50 -2.85
N ARG A 85 -9.74 0.82 -2.89
CA ARG A 85 -10.69 0.39 -1.85
C ARG A 85 -11.87 -0.35 -2.47
N PRO A 86 -12.43 -1.35 -1.77
CA PRO A 86 -13.66 -1.99 -2.20
C PRO A 86 -14.78 -0.96 -2.30
N ARG A 87 -15.58 -1.07 -3.36
CA ARG A 87 -16.73 -0.19 -3.56
C ARG A 87 -17.74 -0.45 -2.46
N THR A 88 -18.06 0.57 -1.68
CA THR A 88 -19.19 0.51 -0.74
C THR A 88 -20.47 0.31 -1.54
N LYS A 89 -21.21 -0.79 -1.25
CA LYS A 89 -22.54 -0.99 -1.82
C LYS A 89 -23.43 0.13 -1.29
N ARG A 90 -23.84 1.05 -2.18
CA ARG A 90 -24.84 2.06 -1.83
C ARG A 90 -26.15 1.32 -1.58
N SER A 91 -26.65 1.37 -0.35
CA SER A 91 -28.02 0.93 -0.04
C SER A 91 -28.97 1.73 -0.94
N ARG A 92 -29.79 1.02 -1.72
CA ARG A 92 -30.95 1.63 -2.36
C ARG A 92 -31.97 1.82 -1.24
N LYS A 93 -32.20 3.07 -0.85
CA LYS A 93 -33.40 3.46 -0.10
C LYS A 93 -34.52 3.70 -1.10
#